data_AF-A0A7C6FEB7-F1
#
_entry.id   AF-A0A7C6FEB7-F1
#
_cell.length_a   1.000
_cell.length_b   1.000
_cell.length_c   1.000
_cell.angle_alpha   90.00
_cell.angle_beta   90.00
_cell.angle_gamma   90.00
#
_symmetry.space_group_name_H-M   'P 1'
#
loop_
_entity.id
_entity.type
_entity.pdbx_description
1 polymer ?
#
loop_
_entity_poly.entity_id
_entity_poly.type
_entity_poly.pdbx_seq_one_letter_code
_entity_poly.pdbx_strand_id
1 'polypeptide(L)'
;MNEIVFKTDGEGILVRFYQMIENVIHQGHGSVALVFLIGVIFGGIVQYTRVDKFEKIAGFAMLKDTIVPKMLFLAVGLSSIGIYFMAEHGFAHLHIKPIVLPGLIIGGIMFGISMAILGKCPGTGPVSIAEGRVDVLVGAIGGLFGGLLFTLFYDDIFKPLQGESLGTGILPDLFQGNEQLSVLIFGAVVTLIAILIPKLEMEDELEDNDSLR
;
A
#
# COMPACT_ATOMS: atom_id res chain seq x y z
N MET A 1 -1.86 8.20 -25.25
CA MET A 1 -1.35 6.91 -24.74
C MET A 1 0.16 6.96 -24.90
N ASN A 2 0.85 7.62 -23.98
CA ASN A 2 2.32 7.67 -24.02
C ASN A 2 2.82 6.37 -23.40
N GLU A 3 3.39 5.54 -24.25
CA GLU A 3 4.13 4.34 -23.89
C GLU A 3 5.28 4.77 -22.97
N ILE A 4 5.17 4.50 -21.66
CA ILE A 4 6.32 4.58 -20.76
C ILE A 4 7.14 3.33 -21.05
N VAL A 5 7.84 3.33 -22.18
CA VAL A 5 8.86 2.33 -22.49
C VAL A 5 10.03 2.67 -21.58
N PHE A 6 10.21 1.89 -20.51
CA PHE A 6 11.45 1.89 -19.74
C PHE A 6 12.55 1.29 -20.62
N LYS A 7 13.01 2.06 -21.61
CA LYS A 7 14.15 1.69 -22.43
C LYS A 7 15.39 1.93 -21.58
N THR A 8 15.79 0.88 -20.86
CA THR A 8 17.05 0.87 -20.15
C THR A 8 18.16 0.71 -21.19
N ASP A 9 18.78 1.80 -21.61
CA ASP A 9 19.90 1.79 -22.58
C ASP A 9 21.24 1.27 -21.96
N GLY A 10 21.18 0.44 -20.92
CA GLY A 10 22.36 -0.08 -20.21
C GLY A 10 22.18 -1.49 -19.64
N GLU A 11 23.08 -2.39 -20.04
CA GLU A 11 23.16 -3.78 -19.55
C GLU A 11 23.66 -3.89 -18.08
N GLY A 12 24.18 -2.79 -17.51
CA GLY A 12 24.75 -2.76 -16.16
C GLY A 12 23.75 -2.40 -15.05
N ILE A 13 23.77 -3.15 -13.94
CA ILE A 13 22.92 -2.91 -12.76
C ILE A 13 23.11 -1.50 -12.16
N LEU A 14 24.35 -0.98 -12.22
CA LEU A 14 24.69 0.35 -11.72
C LEU A 14 24.11 1.47 -12.59
N VAL A 15 24.04 1.25 -13.91
CA VAL A 15 23.44 2.20 -14.86
C VAL A 15 21.92 2.24 -14.66
N ARG A 16 21.29 1.08 -14.45
CA ARG A 16 19.87 0.99 -14.07
C ARG A 16 19.56 1.74 -12.79
N PHE A 17 20.41 1.58 -11.78
CA PHE A 17 20.21 2.25 -10.49
C PHE A 17 20.38 3.78 -10.61
N TYR A 18 21.39 4.21 -11.37
CA TYR A 18 21.60 5.64 -11.66
C TYR A 18 20.43 6.24 -12.45
N GLN A 19 19.95 5.55 -13.49
CA GLN A 19 18.77 5.94 -14.26
C GLN A 19 17.51 6.00 -13.40
N MET A 20 17.33 5.09 -12.44
CA MET A 20 16.22 5.15 -11.47
C MET A 20 16.28 6.43 -10.63
N ILE A 21 17.46 6.76 -10.09
CA ILE A 21 17.64 7.98 -9.27
C ILE A 21 17.46 9.24 -10.13
N GLU A 22 18.01 9.26 -11.33
CA GLU A 22 17.90 10.37 -12.28
C GLU A 22 16.43 10.60 -12.69
N ASN A 23 15.68 9.53 -12.94
CA ASN A 23 14.24 9.61 -13.19
C ASN A 23 13.49 10.21 -12.00
N VAL A 24 13.83 9.84 -10.76
CA VAL A 24 13.21 10.42 -9.56
C VAL A 24 13.56 11.90 -9.39
N ILE A 25 14.78 12.31 -9.77
CA ILE A 25 15.23 13.71 -9.72
C ILE A 25 14.51 14.56 -10.78
N HIS A 26 14.25 14.01 -11.96
CA HIS A 26 13.68 14.74 -13.11
C HIS A 26 12.15 14.63 -13.24
N GLN A 27 11.50 13.66 -12.60
CA GLN A 27 10.05 13.60 -12.46
C GLN A 27 9.62 14.67 -11.44
N GLY A 28 9.23 15.86 -11.94
CA GLY A 28 9.09 17.12 -11.21
C GLY A 28 8.06 17.23 -10.07
N HIS A 29 8.00 16.28 -9.13
CA HIS A 29 7.03 16.28 -8.03
C HIS A 29 7.65 16.12 -6.62
N GLY A 30 8.99 16.15 -6.48
CA GLY A 30 9.65 16.26 -5.19
C GLY A 30 11.17 16.08 -5.26
N SER A 31 11.93 16.85 -4.49
CA SER A 31 13.36 16.58 -4.27
C SER A 31 13.53 15.20 -3.63
N VAL A 32 14.60 14.46 -3.97
CA VAL A 32 14.96 13.19 -3.30
C VAL A 32 14.97 13.36 -1.77
N ALA A 33 15.39 14.53 -1.29
CA ALA A 33 15.36 14.87 0.12
C ALA A 33 13.94 14.90 0.73
N LEU A 34 12.94 15.36 -0.04
CA LEU A 34 11.55 15.42 0.39
C LEU A 34 10.93 14.01 0.49
N VAL A 35 11.19 13.15 -0.50
CA VAL A 35 10.74 11.74 -0.47
C VAL A 35 11.36 11.01 0.71
N PHE A 36 12.66 11.22 0.95
CA PHE A 36 13.36 10.66 2.10
C PHE A 36 12.76 11.16 3.43
N LEU A 37 12.51 12.47 3.57
CA LEU A 37 11.94 13.06 4.78
C LEU A 37 10.53 12.51 5.07
N ILE A 38 9.68 12.39 4.05
CA ILE A 38 8.34 11.78 4.18
C ILE A 38 8.47 10.33 4.64
N GLY A 39 9.41 9.57 4.08
CA GLY A 39 9.69 8.20 4.50
C GLY A 39 10.11 8.10 5.97
N VAL A 40 10.98 9.00 6.45
CA VAL A 40 11.39 9.06 7.86
C VAL A 40 10.21 9.37 8.77
N ILE A 41 9.38 10.36 8.41
CA ILE A 41 8.18 10.72 9.18
C ILE A 41 7.20 9.55 9.22
N PHE A 42 6.93 8.93 8.07
CA PHE A 42 6.05 7.76 7.97
C PHE A 42 6.57 6.59 8.80
N GLY A 43 7.86 6.27 8.71
CA GLY A 43 8.49 5.23 9.52
C GLY A 43 8.39 5.51 11.02
N GLY A 44 8.60 6.76 11.44
CA GLY A 44 8.44 7.17 12.83
C GLY A 44 7.00 7.01 13.34
N ILE A 45 6.00 7.34 12.53
CA ILE A 45 4.58 7.14 12.87
C ILE A 45 4.28 5.64 13.02
N VAL A 46 4.79 4.79 12.12
CA VAL A 46 4.59 3.34 12.20
C VAL A 46 5.21 2.75 13.46
N GLN A 47 6.48 3.10 13.77
CA GLN A 47 7.13 2.65 15.01
C GLN A 47 6.38 3.12 16.26
N TYR A 48 5.92 4.38 16.25
CA TYR A 48 5.17 4.93 17.38
C TYR A 48 3.84 4.20 17.62
N THR A 49 3.14 3.83 16.54
CA THR A 49 1.85 3.14 16.63
C THR A 49 1.97 1.63 16.87
N ARG A 50 3.18 1.05 16.77
CA ARG A 50 3.47 -0.38 17.00
C ARG A 50 2.58 -1.34 16.20
N VAL A 51 2.01 -0.87 15.09
CA VAL A 51 1.19 -1.68 14.17
C VAL A 51 2.01 -2.66 13.34
N ASP A 52 3.33 -2.58 13.47
CA ASP A 52 4.29 -3.45 12.83
C ASP A 52 4.55 -4.73 13.65
N LYS A 53 3.88 -4.96 14.79
CA LYS A 53 3.89 -6.24 15.52
C LYS A 53 3.15 -7.36 14.78
N PHE A 54 3.55 -8.63 15.01
CA PHE A 54 2.99 -9.78 14.28
C PHE A 54 1.55 -10.05 14.73
N GLU A 55 1.35 -9.95 16.03
CA GLU A 55 0.12 -10.19 16.79
C GLU A 55 -1.01 -9.29 16.29
N LYS A 56 -0.70 -8.04 15.91
CA LYS A 56 -1.68 -7.09 15.38
C LYS A 56 -2.22 -7.50 14.01
N ILE A 57 -1.35 -7.97 13.11
CA ILE A 57 -1.75 -8.40 11.76
C ILE A 57 -2.36 -9.80 11.78
N ALA A 58 -1.81 -10.72 12.57
CA ALA A 58 -2.39 -12.04 12.78
C ALA A 58 -3.75 -11.95 13.50
N GLY A 59 -3.86 -11.06 14.48
CA GLY A 59 -5.10 -10.72 15.19
C GLY A 59 -6.15 -10.15 14.25
N PHE A 60 -5.76 -9.28 13.31
CA PHE A 60 -6.64 -8.82 12.23
C PHE A 60 -7.11 -9.97 11.34
N ALA A 61 -6.20 -10.85 10.89
CA ALA A 61 -6.56 -11.99 10.04
C ALA A 61 -7.52 -12.97 10.76
N MET A 62 -7.44 -13.07 12.08
CA MET A 62 -8.35 -13.86 12.92
C MET A 62 -9.60 -13.09 13.38
N LEU A 63 -9.79 -11.83 12.96
CA LEU A 63 -10.86 -10.93 13.40
C LEU A 63 -10.90 -10.70 14.93
N LYS A 64 -9.76 -10.84 15.60
CA LYS A 64 -9.60 -10.63 17.05
C LYS A 64 -9.05 -9.24 17.40
N ASP A 65 -8.31 -8.62 16.49
CA ASP A 65 -7.77 -7.27 16.64
C ASP A 65 -8.35 -6.37 15.55
N THR A 66 -8.96 -5.24 15.94
CA THR A 66 -9.59 -4.29 15.04
C THR A 66 -8.81 -2.98 14.88
N ILE A 67 -7.64 -2.85 15.49
CA ILE A 67 -6.81 -1.65 15.42
C ILE A 67 -6.35 -1.40 13.99
N VAL A 68 -5.83 -2.43 13.32
CA VAL A 68 -5.35 -2.36 11.94
C VAL A 68 -6.48 -1.96 10.97
N PRO A 69 -7.63 -2.64 10.91
CA PRO A 69 -8.70 -2.24 9.99
C PRO A 69 -9.29 -0.87 10.34
N LYS A 70 -9.36 -0.49 11.62
CA LYS A 70 -9.81 0.84 12.06
C LYS A 70 -8.88 1.95 11.54
N MET A 71 -7.57 1.77 11.68
CA MET A 71 -6.55 2.68 11.14
C MET A 71 -6.62 2.79 9.62
N LEU A 72 -6.76 1.65 8.92
CA LEU A 72 -6.86 1.61 7.46
C LEU A 72 -8.11 2.35 6.96
N PHE A 73 -9.29 2.11 7.54
CA PHE A 73 -10.51 2.81 7.12
C PHE A 73 -10.43 4.31 7.40
N LEU A 74 -9.88 4.73 8.54
CA LEU A 74 -9.69 6.15 8.84
C LEU A 74 -8.74 6.81 7.83
N ALA A 75 -7.62 6.15 7.51
CA ALA A 75 -6.67 6.64 6.52
C ALA A 75 -7.29 6.73 5.11
N VAL A 76 -8.03 5.71 4.67
CA VAL A 76 -8.72 5.70 3.36
C VAL A 76 -9.81 6.78 3.30
N GLY A 77 -10.59 6.95 4.37
CA GLY A 77 -11.63 7.98 4.44
C GLY A 77 -11.07 9.38 4.32
N LEU A 78 -10.02 9.72 5.10
CA LEU A 78 -9.38 11.04 5.05
C LEU A 78 -8.61 11.27 3.75
N SER A 79 -7.86 10.27 3.27
CA SER A 79 -7.07 10.39 2.04
C SER A 79 -7.92 10.52 0.80
N SER A 80 -9.06 9.81 0.72
CA SER A 80 -9.97 9.93 -0.43
C SER A 80 -10.50 11.36 -0.59
N ILE A 81 -10.86 12.02 0.51
CA ILE A 81 -11.27 13.43 0.52
C ILE A 81 -10.08 14.34 0.17
N GLY A 82 -8.94 14.16 0.84
CA GLY A 82 -7.75 15.01 0.64
C GLY A 82 -7.19 14.96 -0.78
N ILE A 83 -7.03 13.76 -1.35
CA ILE A 83 -6.50 13.56 -2.70
C ILE A 83 -7.44 14.16 -3.74
N TYR A 84 -8.76 14.02 -3.56
CA TYR A 84 -9.74 14.58 -4.50
C TYR A 84 -9.64 16.12 -4.56
N PHE A 85 -9.61 16.79 -3.40
CA PHE A 85 -9.45 18.26 -3.39
C PHE A 85 -8.07 18.70 -3.92
N MET A 86 -7.01 17.96 -3.61
CA MET A 86 -5.67 18.25 -4.18
C MET A 86 -5.66 18.08 -5.70
N ALA A 87 -6.37 17.09 -6.24
CA ALA A 87 -6.48 16.88 -7.68
C ALA A 87 -7.30 18.00 -8.35
N GLU A 88 -8.39 18.44 -7.74
CA GLU A 88 -9.22 19.55 -8.23
C GLU A 88 -8.44 20.87 -8.32
N HIS A 89 -7.58 21.15 -7.35
CA HIS A 89 -6.75 22.36 -7.31
C HIS A 89 -5.46 22.23 -8.14
N GLY A 90 -5.26 21.12 -8.86
CA GLY A 90 -4.10 20.88 -9.72
C GLY A 90 -2.80 20.56 -8.97
N PHE A 91 -2.86 20.28 -7.66
CA PHE A 91 -1.69 19.86 -6.87
C PHE A 91 -1.36 18.37 -7.00
N ALA A 92 -2.30 17.54 -7.49
CA ALA A 92 -2.11 16.11 -7.66
C ALA A 92 -2.66 15.61 -9.00
N HIS A 93 -1.99 14.62 -9.60
CA HIS A 93 -2.44 13.94 -10.80
C HIS A 93 -2.95 12.54 -10.46
N LEU A 94 -4.22 12.27 -10.76
CA LEU A 94 -4.84 10.98 -10.48
C LEU A 94 -4.55 10.00 -11.63
N HIS A 95 -3.67 9.03 -11.38
CA HIS A 95 -3.43 7.94 -12.32
C HIS A 95 -4.28 6.73 -11.95
N ILE A 96 -5.46 6.61 -12.56
CA ILE A 96 -6.41 5.53 -12.24
C ILE A 96 -5.97 4.24 -12.93
N LYS A 97 -5.75 3.20 -12.12
CA LYS A 97 -5.44 1.87 -12.64
C LYS A 97 -6.71 1.22 -13.20
N PRO A 98 -6.68 0.65 -14.41
CA PRO A 98 -7.83 -0.04 -14.98
C PRO A 98 -8.29 -1.20 -14.10
N ILE A 99 -9.60 -1.42 -14.06
CA ILE A 99 -10.22 -2.51 -13.31
C ILE A 99 -10.05 -3.79 -14.11
N VAL A 100 -9.33 -4.75 -13.52
CA VAL A 100 -9.08 -6.07 -14.09
C VAL A 100 -9.51 -7.10 -13.05
N LEU A 101 -10.79 -7.46 -13.07
CA LEU A 101 -11.45 -8.24 -12.01
C LEU A 101 -10.74 -9.56 -11.68
N PRO A 102 -10.44 -10.44 -12.67
CA PRO A 102 -9.77 -11.71 -12.39
C PRO A 102 -8.41 -11.53 -11.71
N GLY A 103 -7.61 -10.60 -12.23
CA GLY A 103 -6.31 -10.26 -11.65
C GLY A 103 -6.41 -9.73 -10.22
N LEU A 104 -7.38 -8.87 -9.95
CA LEU A 104 -7.57 -8.27 -8.63
C LEU A 104 -8.03 -9.31 -7.60
N ILE A 105 -8.92 -10.23 -7.97
CA ILE A 105 -9.41 -11.29 -7.09
C ILE A 105 -8.27 -12.26 -6.75
N ILE A 106 -7.58 -12.79 -7.76
CA ILE A 106 -6.50 -13.76 -7.54
C ILE A 106 -5.35 -13.10 -6.78
N GLY A 107 -4.92 -11.92 -7.21
CA GLY A 107 -3.85 -11.17 -6.55
C GLY A 107 -4.21 -10.78 -5.11
N GLY A 108 -5.45 -10.33 -4.88
CA GLY A 108 -5.94 -9.97 -3.54
C GLY A 108 -5.97 -11.16 -2.58
N ILE A 109 -6.41 -12.33 -3.03
CA ILE A 109 -6.40 -13.55 -2.22
C ILE A 109 -4.97 -13.97 -1.90
N MET A 110 -4.07 -14.04 -2.89
CA MET A 110 -2.68 -14.42 -2.64
C MET A 110 -1.96 -13.42 -1.72
N PHE A 111 -2.20 -12.13 -1.91
CA PHE A 111 -1.65 -11.07 -1.07
C PHE A 111 -2.19 -11.16 0.36
N GLY A 112 -3.48 -11.40 0.54
CA GLY A 112 -4.10 -11.59 1.85
C GLY A 112 -3.58 -12.82 2.60
N ILE A 113 -3.44 -13.96 1.92
CA ILE A 113 -2.85 -15.18 2.48
C ILE A 113 -1.41 -14.92 2.92
N SER A 114 -0.61 -14.25 2.09
CA SER A 114 0.77 -13.89 2.41
C SER A 114 0.85 -13.00 3.66
N MET A 115 0.03 -11.95 3.74
CA MET A 115 -0.02 -11.08 4.94
C MET A 115 -0.44 -11.85 6.19
N ALA A 116 -1.38 -12.80 6.08
CA ALA A 116 -1.80 -13.62 7.21
C ALA A 116 -0.68 -14.56 7.70
N ILE A 117 0.12 -15.11 6.78
CA ILE A 117 1.25 -16.00 7.11
C ILE A 117 2.43 -15.21 7.69
N LEU A 118 2.80 -14.09 7.07
CA LEU A 118 3.95 -13.27 7.50
C LEU A 118 3.61 -12.36 8.70
N GLY A 119 2.33 -12.11 8.96
CA GLY A 119 1.87 -11.18 10.01
C GLY A 119 2.47 -9.77 9.88
N LYS A 120 2.63 -9.32 8.63
CA LYS A 120 3.14 -7.99 8.29
C LYS A 120 2.41 -7.47 7.06
N CYS A 121 2.16 -6.17 7.02
CA CYS A 121 1.73 -5.50 5.80
C CYS A 121 2.95 -4.95 5.06
N PRO A 122 2.88 -4.76 3.73
CA PRO A 122 4.04 -4.31 2.95
C PRO A 122 4.51 -2.90 3.36
N GLY A 123 3.63 -2.09 3.96
CA GLY A 123 3.98 -0.76 4.46
C GLY A 123 4.75 -0.79 5.78
N THR A 124 4.46 -1.75 6.66
CA THR A 124 5.15 -1.89 7.97
C THR A 124 6.38 -2.80 7.89
N GLY A 125 6.47 -3.65 6.87
CA GLY A 125 7.60 -4.56 6.66
C GLY A 125 8.98 -3.90 6.72
N PRO A 126 9.24 -2.79 5.99
CA PRO A 126 10.53 -2.11 6.04
C PRO A 126 10.88 -1.57 7.44
N VAL A 127 9.88 -1.15 8.22
CA VAL A 127 10.07 -0.67 9.58
C VAL A 127 10.51 -1.81 10.49
N SER A 128 9.81 -2.96 10.43
CA SER A 128 10.22 -4.16 11.18
C SER A 128 11.60 -4.68 10.79
N ILE A 129 11.98 -4.59 9.51
CA ILE A 129 13.34 -4.93 9.06
C ILE A 129 14.36 -4.01 9.72
N ALA A 130 14.08 -2.71 9.79
CA ALA A 130 14.94 -1.74 10.47
C ALA A 130 15.04 -1.98 11.99
N GLU A 131 14.02 -2.58 12.61
CA GLU A 131 14.06 -3.04 14.01
C GLU A 131 14.86 -4.34 14.21
N GLY A 132 15.35 -4.97 13.13
CA GLY A 132 16.18 -6.17 13.17
C GLY A 132 15.43 -7.49 13.02
N ARG A 133 14.16 -7.44 12.58
CA ARG A 133 13.35 -8.65 12.35
C ARG A 133 13.74 -9.39 11.06
N VAL A 134 14.60 -10.40 11.21
CA VAL A 134 15.14 -11.20 10.09
C VAL A 134 14.06 -12.04 9.39
N ASP A 135 13.04 -12.47 10.13
CA ASP A 135 11.86 -13.16 9.59
C ASP A 135 11.17 -12.35 8.48
N VAL A 136 11.02 -11.04 8.70
CA VAL A 136 10.41 -10.13 7.74
C VAL A 136 11.34 -9.87 6.56
N LEU A 137 12.66 -9.81 6.80
CA LEU A 137 13.66 -9.63 5.74
C LEU A 137 13.63 -10.78 4.73
N VAL A 138 13.53 -12.03 5.21
CA VAL A 138 13.39 -13.20 4.33
C VAL A 138 12.10 -13.10 3.51
N GLY A 139 10.99 -12.71 4.14
CA GLY A 139 9.72 -12.45 3.46
C GLY A 139 9.82 -11.36 2.39
N ALA A 140 10.53 -10.26 2.67
CA ALA A 140 10.74 -9.16 1.73
C ALA A 140 11.59 -9.59 0.53
N ILE A 141 12.66 -10.34 0.75
CA ILE A 141 13.48 -10.92 -0.33
C ILE A 141 12.62 -11.87 -1.18
N GLY A 142 11.84 -12.75 -0.55
CA GLY A 142 10.89 -13.61 -1.25
C GLY A 142 9.86 -12.83 -2.07
N GLY A 143 9.36 -11.72 -1.54
CA GLY A 143 8.46 -10.81 -2.25
C GLY A 143 9.11 -10.15 -3.48
N LEU A 144 10.37 -9.74 -3.38
CA LEU A 144 11.15 -9.21 -4.51
C LEU A 144 11.34 -10.26 -5.60
N PHE A 145 11.69 -11.50 -5.23
CA PHE A 145 11.77 -12.62 -6.17
C PHE A 145 10.41 -12.93 -6.82
N GLY A 146 9.32 -12.88 -6.04
CA GLY A 146 7.96 -13.03 -6.55
C GLY A 146 7.59 -11.95 -7.55
N GLY A 147 7.96 -10.69 -7.27
CA GLY A 147 7.77 -9.56 -8.21
C GLY A 147 8.58 -9.73 -9.50
N LEU A 148 9.84 -10.19 -9.39
CA LEU A 148 10.67 -10.48 -10.55
C LEU A 148 10.07 -11.60 -11.41
N LEU A 149 9.64 -12.70 -10.80
CA LEU A 149 8.95 -13.79 -11.49
C LEU A 149 7.66 -13.31 -12.15
N PHE A 150 6.87 -12.49 -11.45
CA PHE A 150 5.66 -11.90 -12.00
C PHE A 150 5.97 -11.07 -13.26
N THR A 151 7.04 -10.26 -13.25
CA THR A 151 7.46 -9.48 -14.42
C THR A 151 7.90 -10.38 -15.58
N LEU A 152 8.67 -11.44 -15.32
CA LEU A 152 9.17 -12.34 -16.36
C LEU A 152 8.06 -13.15 -17.02
N PHE A 153 7.09 -13.63 -16.24
CA PHE A 153 5.97 -14.43 -16.73
C PHE A 153 4.71 -13.59 -17.02
N TYR A 154 4.85 -12.25 -17.02
CA TYR A 154 3.71 -11.35 -17.15
C TYR A 154 2.96 -11.57 -18.46
N ASP A 155 3.67 -11.48 -19.58
CA ASP A 155 3.07 -11.57 -20.91
C ASP A 155 2.57 -12.99 -21.24
N ASP A 156 3.28 -14.02 -20.77
CA ASP A 156 2.98 -15.42 -21.12
C ASP A 156 1.84 -16.01 -20.30
N ILE A 157 1.78 -15.69 -18.99
CA ILE A 157 0.87 -16.36 -18.05
C ILE A 157 -0.11 -15.37 -17.43
N PHE A 158 0.37 -14.26 -16.88
CA PHE A 158 -0.48 -13.40 -16.06
C PHE A 158 -1.40 -12.50 -16.88
N LYS A 159 -0.98 -12.07 -18.07
CA LYS A 159 -1.78 -11.25 -18.99
C LYS A 159 -3.01 -12.00 -19.54
N PRO A 160 -2.90 -13.24 -20.04
CA PRO A 160 -4.09 -14.00 -20.44
C PRO A 160 -4.99 -14.37 -19.24
N LEU A 161 -4.41 -14.58 -18.06
CA LEU A 161 -5.17 -14.91 -16.83
C LEU A 161 -5.97 -13.72 -16.29
N GLN A 162 -5.50 -12.49 -16.55
CA GLN A 162 -6.11 -11.25 -16.07
C GLN A 162 -7.42 -10.90 -16.78
N GLY A 163 -7.64 -11.41 -18.00
CA GLY A 163 -8.85 -11.14 -18.78
C GLY A 163 -8.92 -9.71 -19.31
N GLU A 164 -10.10 -9.34 -19.83
CA GLU A 164 -10.35 -8.02 -20.41
C GLU A 164 -10.49 -6.94 -19.33
N SER A 165 -9.94 -5.76 -19.58
CA SER A 165 -10.09 -4.63 -18.67
C SER A 165 -11.51 -4.07 -18.75
N LEU A 166 -12.14 -3.90 -17.60
CA LEU A 166 -13.47 -3.30 -17.46
C LEU A 166 -13.44 -1.76 -17.48
N GLY A 167 -12.31 -1.18 -17.92
CA GLY A 167 -12.10 0.26 -18.00
C GLY A 167 -11.58 0.89 -16.71
N THR A 168 -11.47 2.22 -16.71
CA THR A 168 -11.00 3.05 -15.59
C THR A 168 -12.19 3.73 -14.90
N GLY A 169 -13.16 2.95 -14.45
CA GLY A 169 -14.31 3.49 -13.72
C GLY A 169 -13.87 4.01 -12.36
N ILE A 170 -14.10 5.30 -12.08
CA ILE A 170 -13.91 5.90 -10.76
C ILE A 170 -15.28 6.03 -10.09
N LEU A 171 -15.33 5.90 -8.77
CA LEU A 171 -16.58 6.05 -8.00
C LEU A 171 -17.34 7.36 -8.27
N PRO A 172 -16.68 8.53 -8.45
CA PRO A 172 -17.35 9.79 -8.76
C PRO A 172 -17.96 9.82 -10.17
N ASP A 173 -17.36 9.12 -11.14
CA ASP A 173 -17.85 9.07 -12.52
C ASP A 173 -19.19 8.31 -12.65
N LEU A 174 -19.51 7.46 -11.66
CA LEU A 174 -20.81 6.79 -11.57
C LEU A 174 -21.94 7.74 -11.18
N PHE A 175 -21.63 8.89 -10.56
CA PHE A 175 -22.59 9.90 -10.11
C PHE A 175 -22.32 11.24 -10.81
N GLN A 176 -22.42 11.23 -12.14
CA GLN A 176 -22.19 12.41 -12.99
C GLN A 176 -23.03 13.61 -12.52
N GLY A 177 -22.35 14.72 -12.23
CA GLY A 177 -22.97 15.97 -11.75
C GLY A 177 -22.90 16.21 -10.24
N ASN A 178 -22.40 15.25 -9.44
CA ASN A 178 -22.24 15.43 -7.99
C ASN A 178 -20.96 14.79 -7.44
N GLU A 179 -19.88 14.84 -8.22
CA GLU A 179 -18.59 14.21 -7.94
C GLU A 179 -18.03 14.63 -6.57
N GLN A 180 -18.06 15.93 -6.27
CA GLN A 180 -17.59 16.48 -4.99
C GLN A 180 -18.37 15.89 -3.80
N LEU A 181 -19.71 15.82 -3.90
CA LEU A 181 -20.55 15.28 -2.85
C LEU A 181 -20.37 13.76 -2.71
N SER A 182 -20.16 13.04 -3.82
CA SER A 182 -19.95 11.59 -3.79
C SER A 182 -18.68 11.21 -3.03
N VAL A 183 -17.58 11.94 -3.25
CA VAL A 183 -16.31 11.71 -2.54
C VAL A 183 -16.43 12.11 -1.08
N LEU A 184 -17.07 13.24 -0.79
CA LEU A 184 -17.31 13.68 0.59
C LEU A 184 -18.16 12.68 1.37
N ILE A 185 -19.27 12.21 0.79
CA ILE A 185 -20.13 11.19 1.41
C ILE A 185 -19.35 9.90 1.60
N PHE A 186 -18.65 9.42 0.58
CA PHE A 186 -17.86 8.19 0.67
C PHE A 186 -16.81 8.28 1.78
N GLY A 187 -15.98 9.33 1.76
CA GLY A 187 -14.94 9.53 2.78
C GLY A 187 -15.51 9.71 4.18
N ALA A 188 -16.62 10.45 4.33
CA ALA A 188 -17.29 10.64 5.61
C ALA A 188 -17.89 9.32 6.15
N VAL A 189 -18.54 8.53 5.28
CA VAL A 189 -19.12 7.23 5.65
C VAL A 189 -18.02 6.27 6.07
N VAL A 190 -16.94 6.16 5.31
CA VAL A 190 -15.82 5.26 5.66
C VAL A 190 -15.14 5.69 6.97
N THR A 191 -14.97 7.00 7.18
CA THR A 191 -14.43 7.54 8.45
C THR A 191 -15.36 7.25 9.61
N LEU A 192 -16.68 7.40 9.43
CA LEU A 192 -17.67 7.10 10.46
C LEU A 192 -17.70 5.60 10.80
N ILE A 193 -17.59 4.73 9.79
CA ILE A 193 -17.44 3.28 9.99
C ILE A 193 -16.18 3.00 10.81
N ALA A 194 -15.05 3.64 10.48
CA ALA A 194 -13.81 3.47 11.24
C ALA A 194 -14.01 3.83 12.73
N ILE A 195 -14.72 4.93 13.02
CA ILE A 195 -15.01 5.35 14.40
C ILE A 195 -15.93 4.34 15.10
N LEU A 196 -16.96 3.84 14.40
CA LEU A 196 -17.97 2.93 14.93
C LEU A 196 -17.41 1.52 15.25
N ILE A 197 -16.35 1.08 14.57
CA ILE A 197 -15.74 -0.23 14.84
C ILE A 197 -15.26 -0.28 16.30
N PRO A 198 -15.73 -1.28 17.08
CA PRO A 198 -15.33 -1.43 18.48
C PRO A 198 -13.83 -1.69 18.56
N LYS A 199 -13.16 -1.06 19.54
CA LYS A 199 -11.72 -1.23 19.76
C LYS A 199 -11.50 -2.58 20.45
N LEU A 200 -11.18 -3.59 19.65
CA LEU A 200 -10.74 -4.90 20.11
C LEU A 200 -9.23 -4.92 19.89
N GLU A 201 -8.50 -5.10 20.97
CA GLU A 201 -7.04 -5.07 20.95
C GLU A 201 -6.55 -6.37 21.56
N MET A 202 -5.74 -7.11 20.81
CA MET A 202 -5.02 -8.24 21.38
C MET A 202 -3.79 -7.67 22.11
N GLU A 203 -3.66 -8.00 23.40
CA GLU A 203 -2.47 -7.66 24.19
C GLU A 203 -1.26 -8.44 23.67
N ASP A 204 -0.12 -7.77 23.62
CA ASP A 204 1.12 -8.37 23.16
C ASP A 204 1.77 -9.13 24.33
N GLU A 205 1.96 -10.45 24.21
CA GLU A 205 2.53 -11.30 25.28
C GLU A 205 3.94 -10.86 25.76
N LEU A 206 4.65 -10.05 24.97
CA LEU A 206 5.98 -9.55 25.29
C LEU A 206 5.99 -8.39 26.31
N GLU A 207 4.87 -7.69 26.52
CA GLU A 207 4.79 -6.62 27.53
C GLU A 207 4.65 -7.18 28.96
N ASP A 208 4.09 -8.39 29.11
CA ASP A 208 3.94 -9.04 30.41
C ASP A 208 5.30 -9.42 31.03
N ASN A 209 6.25 -9.86 30.19
CA ASN A 209 7.57 -10.33 30.64
C ASN A 209 8.55 -9.19 30.99
N ASP A 210 8.39 -7.99 30.42
CA ASP A 210 9.22 -6.81 30.76
C ASP A 210 8.69 -6.09 32.02
N SER A 211 7.40 -6.25 32.35
CA SER A 211 6.83 -5.75 33.61
C SER A 211 7.22 -6.60 34.84
N LEU A 212 7.76 -7.80 34.61
CA LEU A 212 8.21 -8.76 35.63
C LEU A 212 9.75 -8.80 35.80
N ARG A 213 10.49 -7.85 35.23
CA ARG A 213 11.95 -7.71 35.36
C ARG A 213 12.40 -6.39 35.94
#